data_AF-A0A5C1WIY4-F1
#
_entry.id   AF-A0A5C1WIY4-F1
#
_cell.length_a   1.000
_cell.length_b   1.000
_cell.length_c   1.000
_cell.angle_alpha   90.00
_cell.angle_beta   90.00
_cell.angle_gamma   90.00
#
_symmetry.space_group_name_H-M   'P 1'
#
loop_
_entity.id
_entity.type
_entity.pdbx_description
1 polymer ?
#
loop_
_entity_poly.entity_id
_entity_poly.type
_entity_poly.pdbx_seq_one_letter_code
_entity_poly.pdbx_strand_id
1 'polypeptide(L)'
;MWRALFVALTLCLGMIALSRAEDGPLRPDAARFEAAFKPGAAATVEGTSVPLDSRVLGEVTVSSGQIVACDPFVFIEAKPFIRTVPKGRFPVRIAVMRSKRFGDRVAFARLEFSQAPVVRWERALVPGQDPAKLGKDEYYGFPVDAGTGAFLDPAVGKDIAALSTDQAQAIYDDWIRQGEGYGKEHGLPYSLPVTRGPHALVLFSSGWGDGAYPSWFGLAADGSVAMLLTDLRVVDDRRQRPE
;
A
#
# COMPACT_ATOMS: atom_id res chain seq x y z
N MET A 1 25.27 29.41 -68.05
CA MET A 1 23.83 29.14 -67.80
C MET A 1 23.74 28.04 -66.76
N TRP A 2 23.17 28.41 -65.61
CA TRP A 2 23.20 27.69 -64.34
C TRP A 2 21.87 26.95 -64.19
N ARG A 3 21.86 25.63 -63.92
CA ARG A 3 20.76 24.94 -63.24
C ARG A 3 21.30 23.70 -62.52
N ALA A 4 21.66 23.87 -61.25
CA ALA A 4 21.83 22.78 -60.30
C ALA A 4 20.43 22.41 -59.76
N LEU A 5 20.05 21.15 -59.89
CA LEU A 5 18.85 20.59 -59.25
C LEU A 5 19.28 19.96 -57.92
N PHE A 6 18.97 20.61 -56.81
CA PHE A 6 19.08 20.02 -55.48
C PHE A 6 17.81 19.20 -55.22
N VAL A 7 17.96 17.87 -55.12
CA VAL A 7 16.93 16.99 -54.58
C VAL A 7 17.10 16.99 -53.06
N ALA A 8 16.19 17.68 -52.37
CA ALA A 8 16.09 17.64 -50.92
C ALA A 8 15.49 16.30 -50.50
N LEU A 9 16.33 15.40 -49.99
CA LEU A 9 15.92 14.17 -49.35
C LEU A 9 15.41 14.52 -47.94
N THR A 10 14.11 14.72 -47.79
CA THR A 10 13.48 14.91 -46.48
C THR A 10 13.47 13.58 -45.74
N LEU A 11 14.44 13.37 -44.84
CA LEU A 11 14.35 12.32 -43.83
C LEU A 11 13.19 12.67 -42.89
N CYS A 12 12.02 12.06 -43.11
CA CYS A 12 11.05 11.89 -42.04
C CYS A 12 11.59 10.86 -41.04
N LEU A 13 12.49 11.29 -40.15
CA LEU A 13 12.64 10.64 -38.86
C LEU A 13 11.30 10.83 -38.15
N GLY A 14 10.50 9.76 -38.11
CA GLY A 14 9.38 9.69 -37.20
C GLY A 14 9.89 9.97 -35.80
N MET A 15 9.59 11.16 -35.29
CA MET A 15 9.67 11.41 -33.86
C MET A 15 8.67 10.44 -33.22
N ILE A 16 9.18 9.29 -32.78
CA ILE A 16 8.56 8.58 -31.68
C ILE A 16 8.64 9.60 -30.55
N ALA A 17 7.54 10.32 -30.31
CA ALA A 17 7.36 10.98 -29.05
C ALA A 17 7.44 9.87 -28.01
N LEU A 18 8.62 9.67 -27.40
CA LEU A 18 8.71 9.11 -26.07
C LEU A 18 7.90 10.09 -25.21
N SER A 19 6.59 9.87 -25.14
CA SER A 19 5.74 10.58 -24.20
C SER A 19 6.39 10.37 -22.84
N ARG A 20 6.82 11.47 -22.21
CA ARG A 20 7.42 11.48 -20.88
C ARG A 20 6.61 10.54 -19.98
N ALA A 21 7.21 9.40 -19.64
CA ALA A 21 6.63 8.47 -18.68
C ALA A 21 6.47 9.12 -17.28
N GLU A 22 6.89 10.38 -17.12
CA GLU A 22 7.02 11.14 -15.88
C GLU A 22 5.89 12.15 -15.61
N ASP A 23 4.99 12.43 -16.56
CA ASP A 23 3.95 13.47 -16.39
C ASP A 23 2.55 12.92 -16.04
N GLY A 24 2.48 11.73 -15.43
CA GLY A 24 1.22 11.06 -15.08
C GLY A 24 1.03 10.79 -13.58
N PRO A 25 -0.12 10.21 -13.19
CA PRO A 25 -0.41 9.82 -11.82
C PRO A 25 0.67 8.90 -11.25
N LEU A 26 0.82 8.89 -9.92
CA LEU A 26 1.71 7.97 -9.22
C LEU A 26 1.51 6.56 -9.75
N ARG A 27 2.59 5.88 -10.12
CA ARG A 27 2.59 4.52 -10.68
C ARG A 27 3.07 3.50 -9.65
N PRO A 28 2.69 2.22 -9.77
CA PRO A 28 3.25 1.18 -8.92
C PRO A 28 4.72 0.97 -9.26
N ASP A 29 5.60 0.95 -8.26
CA ASP A 29 6.99 0.53 -8.42
C ASP A 29 7.07 -0.98 -8.13
N ALA A 30 6.73 -1.78 -9.14
CA ALA A 30 6.67 -3.25 -9.03
C ALA A 30 7.99 -3.84 -8.53
N ALA A 31 9.12 -3.32 -8.99
CA ALA A 31 10.44 -3.79 -8.58
C ALA A 31 10.68 -3.53 -7.09
N ARG A 32 10.32 -2.33 -6.60
CA ARG A 32 10.44 -1.97 -5.19
C ARG A 32 9.46 -2.75 -4.32
N PHE A 33 8.22 -2.90 -4.76
CA PHE A 33 7.19 -3.66 -4.05
C PHE A 33 7.63 -5.10 -3.80
N GLU A 34 8.21 -5.77 -4.80
CA GLU A 34 8.71 -7.13 -4.62
C GLU A 34 10.03 -7.19 -3.85
N ALA A 35 10.94 -6.24 -4.09
CA ALA A 35 12.24 -6.21 -3.43
C ALA A 35 12.13 -5.98 -1.92
N ALA A 36 11.17 -5.19 -1.46
CA ALA A 36 10.99 -4.82 -0.05
C ALA A 36 10.78 -6.01 0.90
N PHE A 37 10.34 -7.16 0.38
CA PHE A 37 10.04 -8.36 1.17
C PHE A 37 11.08 -9.48 1.00
N LYS A 38 12.23 -9.17 0.39
CA LYS A 38 13.34 -10.13 0.23
C LYS A 38 14.35 -9.98 1.37
N PRO A 39 15.05 -11.06 1.79
CA PRO A 39 16.15 -10.96 2.73
C PRO A 39 17.22 -9.97 2.25
N GLY A 40 17.71 -9.12 3.16
CA GLY A 40 18.73 -8.11 2.84
C GLY A 40 18.22 -6.93 2.01
N ALA A 41 16.89 -6.75 1.90
CA ALA A 41 16.30 -5.61 1.22
C ALA A 41 16.78 -4.29 1.84
N ALA A 42 16.93 -3.28 0.99
CA ALA A 42 17.24 -1.91 1.38
C ALA A 42 16.48 -0.94 0.50
N ALA A 43 16.25 0.25 1.04
CA ALA A 43 15.64 1.37 0.34
C ALA A 43 16.42 2.65 0.61
N THR A 44 16.01 3.74 -0.03
CA THR A 44 16.57 5.06 0.22
C THR A 44 15.51 5.90 0.92
N VAL A 45 15.92 6.65 1.96
CA VAL A 45 15.12 7.66 2.64
C VAL A 45 15.97 8.89 2.81
N GLU A 46 15.52 10.01 2.24
CA GLU A 46 16.28 11.28 2.18
C GLU A 46 17.72 11.05 1.68
N GLY A 47 17.89 10.29 0.60
CA GLY A 47 19.20 9.96 0.04
C GLY A 47 20.05 8.98 0.87
N THR A 48 19.58 8.53 2.03
CA THR A 48 20.29 7.59 2.91
C THR A 48 19.82 6.16 2.66
N SER A 49 20.76 5.23 2.45
CA SER A 49 20.43 3.81 2.36
C SER A 49 20.02 3.26 3.72
N VAL A 50 18.83 2.66 3.81
CA VAL A 50 18.25 2.08 5.02
C VAL A 50 17.81 0.64 4.77
N PRO A 51 18.09 -0.30 5.68
CA PRO A 51 17.64 -1.67 5.54
C PRO A 51 16.12 -1.78 5.73
N LEU A 52 15.51 -2.71 4.99
CA LEU A 52 14.13 -3.14 5.17
C LEU A 52 14.13 -4.57 5.73
N ASP A 53 13.41 -4.75 6.83
CA ASP A 53 13.20 -6.04 7.47
C ASP A 53 11.73 -6.45 7.30
N SER A 54 11.48 -7.60 6.68
CA SER A 54 10.12 -8.06 6.41
C SER A 54 9.72 -9.24 7.26
N ARG A 55 8.47 -9.25 7.72
CA ARG A 55 7.92 -10.33 8.56
C ARG A 55 6.41 -10.43 8.45
N VAL A 56 5.90 -11.64 8.69
CA VAL A 56 4.46 -11.86 8.83
C VAL A 56 4.03 -11.27 10.18
N LEU A 57 3.02 -10.41 10.17
CA LEU A 57 2.50 -9.73 11.36
C LEU A 57 1.27 -10.45 11.93
N GLY A 58 0.43 -11.03 11.05
CA GLY A 58 -0.81 -11.68 11.44
C GLY A 58 -1.59 -12.14 10.23
N GLU A 59 -2.88 -12.39 10.41
CA GLU A 59 -3.78 -12.80 9.34
C GLU A 59 -5.05 -11.96 9.34
N VAL A 60 -5.64 -11.80 8.15
CA VAL A 60 -6.97 -11.20 7.97
C VAL A 60 -7.94 -12.30 7.55
N THR A 61 -9.09 -12.37 8.22
CA THR A 61 -10.22 -13.19 7.75
C THR A 61 -11.03 -12.38 6.73
N VAL A 62 -11.20 -12.91 5.53
CA VAL A 62 -12.03 -12.35 4.47
C VAL A 62 -13.21 -13.28 4.21
N SER A 63 -14.39 -12.86 4.66
CA SER A 63 -15.65 -13.61 4.57
C SER A 63 -16.55 -13.15 3.42
N SER A 64 -16.53 -11.85 3.14
CA SER A 64 -17.35 -11.18 2.13
C SER A 64 -16.75 -11.29 0.73
N GLY A 65 -15.44 -11.51 0.62
CA GLY A 65 -14.69 -11.35 -0.64
C GLY A 65 -14.39 -9.89 -0.97
N GLN A 66 -14.59 -9.00 0.02
CA GLN A 66 -14.24 -7.59 -0.03
C GLN A 66 -13.17 -7.29 1.01
N ILE A 67 -12.35 -6.29 0.73
CA ILE A 67 -11.29 -5.85 1.64
C ILE A 67 -11.27 -4.33 1.72
N VAL A 68 -11.06 -3.84 2.94
CA VAL A 68 -10.91 -2.42 3.29
C VAL A 68 -9.46 -2.19 3.72
N ALA A 69 -8.89 -1.06 3.32
CA ALA A 69 -7.75 -0.46 3.99
C ALA A 69 -8.19 0.89 4.57
N CYS A 70 -7.93 1.13 5.84
CA CYS A 70 -8.39 2.34 6.54
C CYS A 70 -7.55 2.62 7.78
N ASP A 71 -7.78 3.80 8.36
CA ASP A 71 -7.55 4.00 9.78
C ASP A 71 -8.61 3.24 10.59
N PRO A 72 -8.24 2.29 11.46
CA PRO A 72 -9.19 1.52 12.24
C PRO A 72 -9.84 2.32 13.38
N PHE A 73 -9.26 3.45 13.79
CA PHE A 73 -9.77 4.26 14.90
C PHE A 73 -10.66 5.40 14.43
N VAL A 74 -10.47 5.85 13.19
CA VAL A 74 -11.20 7.01 12.64
C VAL A 74 -12.13 6.63 11.48
N PHE A 75 -11.74 5.64 10.66
CA PHE A 75 -12.42 5.30 9.41
C PHE A 75 -12.76 3.80 9.31
N ILE A 76 -13.13 3.16 10.43
CA ILE A 76 -13.40 1.71 10.50
C ILE A 76 -14.48 1.22 9.49
N GLU A 77 -15.41 2.10 9.10
CA GLU A 77 -16.47 1.83 8.12
C GLU A 77 -16.12 2.33 6.69
N ALA A 78 -14.84 2.54 6.39
CA ALA A 78 -14.42 2.95 5.06
C ALA A 78 -14.95 2.00 3.97
N LYS A 79 -15.23 2.58 2.79
CA LYS A 79 -15.74 1.81 1.65
C LYS A 79 -14.71 0.74 1.24
N PRO A 80 -15.14 -0.50 0.96
CA PRO A 80 -14.25 -1.52 0.44
C PRO A 80 -13.75 -1.15 -0.96
N PHE A 81 -12.62 -1.72 -1.33
CA PHE A 81 -12.15 -1.63 -2.71
C PHE A 81 -13.15 -2.31 -3.66
N ILE A 82 -13.22 -1.79 -4.89
CA ILE A 82 -14.14 -2.26 -5.94
C ILE A 82 -13.81 -3.71 -6.35
N ARG A 83 -12.52 -4.05 -6.39
CA ARG A 83 -12.06 -5.38 -6.81
C ARG A 83 -12.32 -6.39 -5.70
N THR A 84 -12.94 -7.51 -6.08
CA THR A 84 -13.14 -8.66 -5.20
C THR A 84 -11.85 -9.43 -4.98
N VAL A 85 -11.73 -10.06 -3.82
CA VAL A 85 -10.58 -10.87 -3.42
C VAL A 85 -11.02 -12.26 -2.95
N PRO A 86 -10.11 -13.24 -2.91
CA PRO A 86 -10.42 -14.56 -2.37
C PRO A 86 -10.98 -14.49 -0.94
N LYS A 87 -11.87 -15.43 -0.61
CA LYS A 87 -12.39 -15.63 0.75
C LYS A 87 -11.50 -16.64 1.48
N GLY A 88 -11.28 -16.44 2.77
CA GLY A 88 -10.37 -17.28 3.57
C GLY A 88 -9.64 -16.50 4.66
N ARG A 89 -8.53 -17.06 5.15
CA ARG A 89 -7.62 -16.41 6.10
C ARG A 89 -6.29 -16.22 5.40
N PHE A 90 -5.78 -15.00 5.40
CA PHE A 90 -4.64 -14.63 4.56
C PHE A 90 -3.62 -13.83 5.38
N PRO A 91 -2.32 -14.14 5.26
CA PRO A 91 -1.30 -13.48 6.04
C PRO A 91 -1.09 -12.03 5.58
N VAL A 92 -0.87 -11.16 6.56
CA VAL A 92 -0.36 -9.81 6.36
C VAL A 92 1.13 -9.82 6.66
N ARG A 93 1.92 -9.41 5.68
CA ARG A 93 3.36 -9.20 5.81
C ARG A 93 3.65 -7.71 5.76
N ILE A 94 4.50 -7.25 6.67
CA ILE A 94 5.00 -5.88 6.68
C ILE A 94 6.48 -5.85 6.30
N ALA A 95 6.92 -4.76 5.69
CA ALA A 95 8.33 -4.43 5.51
C ALA A 95 8.63 -3.17 6.33
N VAL A 96 9.54 -3.30 7.30
CA VAL A 96 9.90 -2.26 8.27
C VAL A 96 11.24 -1.67 7.89
N MET A 97 11.26 -0.38 7.63
CA MET A 97 12.51 0.39 7.58
C MET A 97 13.13 0.41 8.97
N ARG A 98 14.41 0.02 9.07
CA ARG A 98 15.19 0.10 10.31
C ARG A 98 16.15 1.29 10.26
N SER A 99 16.00 2.24 11.17
CA SER A 99 16.83 3.44 11.18
C SER A 99 16.93 4.11 12.55
N LYS A 100 18.16 4.34 13.02
CA LYS A 100 18.42 5.18 14.19
C LYS A 100 18.14 6.66 13.93
N ARG A 101 18.31 7.13 12.67
CA ARG A 101 18.11 8.53 12.29
C ARG A 101 16.63 8.89 12.16
N PHE A 102 15.85 7.99 11.55
CA PHE A 102 14.47 8.27 11.14
C PHE A 102 13.42 7.57 12.03
N GLY A 103 13.88 6.75 12.97
CA GLY A 103 13.05 5.80 13.70
C GLY A 103 12.69 4.59 12.82
N ASP A 104 12.33 3.48 13.44
CA ASP A 104 11.81 2.34 12.70
C ASP A 104 10.40 2.64 12.21
N ARG A 105 10.07 2.28 10.96
CA ARG A 105 8.76 2.59 10.34
C ARG A 105 8.29 1.47 9.45
N VAL A 106 6.98 1.21 9.44
CA VAL A 106 6.39 0.32 8.45
C VAL A 106 6.40 1.05 7.11
N ALA A 107 7.18 0.56 6.15
CA ALA A 107 7.29 1.15 4.82
C ALA A 107 6.26 0.58 3.85
N PHE A 108 5.96 -0.72 3.99
CA PHE A 108 4.97 -1.42 3.18
C PHE A 108 4.21 -2.41 4.05
N ALA A 109 2.93 -2.61 3.73
CA ALA A 109 2.12 -3.70 4.26
C ALA A 109 1.45 -4.41 3.08
N ARG A 110 1.45 -5.74 3.07
CA ARG A 110 0.77 -6.53 2.04
C ARG A 110 -0.06 -7.65 2.64
N LEU A 111 -1.25 -7.85 2.10
CA LEU A 111 -2.13 -8.98 2.34
C LEU A 111 -1.95 -9.98 1.20
N GLU A 112 -1.48 -11.19 1.50
CA GLU A 112 -1.09 -12.22 0.53
C GLU A 112 -2.22 -13.23 0.33
N PHE A 113 -2.89 -13.21 -0.83
CA PHE A 113 -4.01 -14.12 -1.14
C PHE A 113 -3.58 -15.44 -1.77
N SER A 114 -2.44 -15.45 -2.47
CA SER A 114 -1.85 -16.66 -3.06
C SER A 114 -0.32 -16.51 -3.18
N GLN A 115 0.34 -17.61 -3.56
CA GLN A 115 1.78 -17.63 -3.86
C GLN A 115 2.07 -17.43 -5.36
N ALA A 116 1.06 -17.11 -6.17
CA ALA A 116 1.25 -16.91 -7.60
C ALA A 116 2.09 -15.64 -7.87
N PRO A 117 3.04 -15.67 -8.82
CA PRO A 117 3.82 -14.49 -9.17
C PRO A 117 2.94 -13.34 -9.66
N VAL A 118 3.18 -12.13 -9.16
CA VAL A 118 2.53 -10.93 -9.67
C VAL A 118 3.17 -10.52 -11.00
N VAL A 119 2.34 -10.42 -12.04
CA VAL A 119 2.78 -9.99 -13.37
C VAL A 119 2.25 -8.60 -13.74
N ARG A 120 1.25 -8.11 -13.00
CA ARG A 120 0.62 -6.81 -13.26
C ARG A 120 0.14 -6.17 -11.96
N TRP A 121 0.36 -4.86 -11.83
CA TRP A 121 -0.10 -4.07 -10.70
C TRP A 121 -1.20 -3.10 -11.13
N GLU A 122 -2.25 -3.00 -10.31
CA GLU A 122 -3.37 -2.08 -10.52
C GLU A 122 -3.62 -1.25 -9.26
N ARG A 123 -4.13 -0.02 -9.40
CA ARG A 123 -4.57 0.80 -8.27
C ARG A 123 -5.76 0.13 -7.59
N ALA A 124 -5.72 0.04 -6.27
CA ALA A 124 -6.89 -0.34 -5.48
C ALA A 124 -7.79 0.88 -5.30
N LEU A 125 -8.94 0.87 -5.98
CA LEU A 125 -9.89 1.99 -5.99
C LEU A 125 -11.15 1.62 -5.20
N VAL A 126 -11.77 2.62 -4.58
CA VAL A 126 -13.11 2.50 -3.97
C VAL A 126 -14.17 3.15 -4.87
N PRO A 127 -15.47 2.83 -4.71
CA PRO A 127 -16.52 3.39 -5.56
C PRO A 127 -16.49 4.92 -5.63
N GLY A 128 -16.48 5.45 -6.86
CA GLY A 128 -16.47 6.89 -7.15
C GLY A 128 -15.09 7.48 -7.46
N GLN A 129 -14.01 6.71 -7.26
CA GLN A 129 -12.67 7.14 -7.67
C GLN A 129 -12.42 6.86 -9.15
N ASP A 130 -11.93 7.88 -9.87
CA ASP A 130 -11.65 7.80 -11.30
C ASP A 130 -10.17 8.12 -11.55
N PRO A 131 -9.34 7.13 -11.94
CA PRO A 131 -7.91 7.33 -12.12
C PRO A 131 -7.58 8.31 -13.28
N ALA A 132 -8.52 8.57 -14.19
CA ALA A 132 -8.33 9.55 -15.26
C ALA A 132 -8.33 11.00 -14.76
N LYS A 133 -8.81 11.24 -13.53
CA LYS A 133 -8.81 12.56 -12.89
C LYS A 133 -7.54 12.88 -12.13
N LEU A 134 -6.64 11.91 -11.99
CA LEU A 134 -5.37 12.13 -11.28
C LEU A 134 -4.40 12.89 -12.19
N GLY A 135 -3.81 13.95 -11.64
CA GLY A 135 -2.71 14.69 -12.23
C GLY A 135 -1.34 14.02 -12.02
N LYS A 136 -0.28 14.78 -12.25
CA LYS A 136 1.10 14.32 -12.06
C LYS A 136 1.36 13.94 -10.60
N ASP A 137 1.84 12.72 -10.37
CA ASP A 137 2.16 12.14 -9.05
C ASP A 137 1.00 12.07 -8.04
N GLU A 138 -0.21 12.46 -8.44
CA GLU A 138 -1.39 12.30 -7.63
C GLU A 138 -1.81 10.82 -7.54
N TYR A 139 -2.48 10.50 -6.45
CA TYR A 139 -3.02 9.18 -6.18
C TYR A 139 -4.25 9.26 -5.29
N TYR A 140 -5.05 8.21 -5.34
CA TYR A 140 -6.01 7.92 -4.29
C TYR A 140 -5.33 7.04 -3.24
N GLY A 141 -5.50 7.41 -1.97
CA GLY A 141 -5.07 6.62 -0.83
C GLY A 141 -6.18 6.55 0.21
N PHE A 142 -6.13 5.56 1.10
CA PHE A 142 -7.01 5.59 2.27
C PHE A 142 -6.46 6.62 3.27
N PRO A 143 -7.33 7.44 3.88
CA PRO A 143 -6.92 8.43 4.86
C PRO A 143 -6.55 7.77 6.20
N VAL A 144 -5.59 8.38 6.89
CA VAL A 144 -5.14 8.04 8.23
C VAL A 144 -5.03 9.31 9.07
N ASP A 145 -5.53 9.24 10.30
CA ASP A 145 -5.65 10.39 11.23
C ASP A 145 -5.33 10.01 12.69
N ALA A 146 -5.09 8.73 12.97
CA ALA A 146 -4.60 8.20 14.23
C ALA A 146 -3.25 7.46 14.07
N GLY A 147 -2.48 7.79 13.02
CA GLY A 147 -1.18 7.18 12.75
C GLY A 147 -1.20 5.65 12.58
N THR A 148 -2.36 5.07 12.24
CA THR A 148 -2.57 3.62 12.15
C THR A 148 -3.27 3.24 10.86
N GLY A 149 -2.77 2.23 10.16
CA GLY A 149 -3.44 1.56 9.06
C GLY A 149 -3.90 0.16 9.46
N ALA A 150 -4.95 -0.32 8.81
CA ALA A 150 -5.43 -1.69 8.97
C ALA A 150 -5.90 -2.29 7.65
N PHE A 151 -5.86 -3.62 7.57
CA PHE A 151 -6.61 -4.40 6.58
C PHE A 151 -7.72 -5.18 7.28
N LEU A 152 -8.96 -5.07 6.79
CA LEU A 152 -10.12 -5.74 7.38
C LEU A 152 -11.21 -6.08 6.36
N ASP A 153 -11.97 -7.12 6.65
CA ASP A 153 -13.26 -7.36 6.01
C ASP A 153 -14.26 -6.29 6.48
N PRO A 154 -15.06 -5.66 5.60
CA PRO A 154 -16.01 -4.62 5.99
C PRO A 154 -17.04 -5.05 7.04
N ALA A 155 -17.27 -6.36 7.25
CA ALA A 155 -18.08 -6.85 8.36
C ALA A 155 -17.52 -6.44 9.73
N VAL A 156 -16.19 -6.34 9.89
CA VAL A 156 -15.57 -5.90 11.14
C VAL A 156 -15.96 -4.46 11.47
N GLY A 157 -15.91 -3.57 10.47
CA GLY A 157 -16.29 -2.16 10.63
C GLY A 157 -17.75 -2.02 11.06
N LYS A 158 -18.64 -2.75 10.40
CA LYS A 158 -20.08 -2.76 10.75
C LYS A 158 -20.34 -3.28 12.16
N ASP A 159 -19.66 -4.35 12.56
CA ASP A 159 -19.84 -4.94 13.89
C ASP A 159 -19.37 -3.98 14.99
N ILE A 160 -18.30 -3.22 14.76
CA ILE A 160 -17.80 -2.21 15.70
C ILE A 160 -18.72 -0.99 15.72
N ALA A 161 -19.18 -0.51 14.58
CA ALA A 161 -20.09 0.63 14.47
C ALA A 161 -21.49 0.36 15.07
N ALA A 162 -21.88 -0.92 15.19
CA ALA A 162 -23.11 -1.33 15.86
C ALA A 162 -23.03 -1.31 17.40
N LEU A 163 -21.84 -1.12 17.98
CA LEU A 163 -21.64 -1.03 19.43
C LEU A 163 -22.04 0.36 19.96
N SER A 164 -22.26 0.46 21.27
CA SER A 164 -22.33 1.77 21.90
C SER A 164 -20.97 2.48 21.84
N THR A 165 -20.97 3.82 21.91
CA THR A 165 -19.74 4.62 21.92
C THR A 165 -18.76 4.14 23.00
N ASP A 166 -19.23 3.88 24.22
CA ASP A 166 -18.38 3.42 25.32
C ASP A 166 -17.77 2.03 25.06
N GLN A 167 -18.53 1.14 24.41
CA GLN A 167 -18.04 -0.19 24.06
C GLN A 167 -16.99 -0.14 22.94
N ALA A 168 -17.21 0.69 21.92
CA ALA A 168 -16.24 0.90 20.86
C ALA A 168 -14.96 1.56 21.40
N GLN A 169 -15.09 2.57 22.26
CA GLN A 169 -13.96 3.24 22.88
C GLN A 169 -13.13 2.28 23.73
N ALA A 170 -13.77 1.43 24.54
CA ALA A 170 -13.05 0.42 25.34
C ALA A 170 -12.27 -0.57 24.47
N ILE A 171 -12.78 -0.93 23.29
CA ILE A 171 -12.06 -1.77 22.32
C ILE A 171 -10.86 -1.01 21.75
N TYR A 172 -11.03 0.24 21.37
CA TYR A 172 -9.94 1.06 20.82
C TYR A 172 -8.82 1.29 21.84
N ASP A 173 -9.16 1.62 23.09
CA ASP A 173 -8.19 1.79 24.17
C ASP A 173 -7.39 0.51 24.41
N ASP A 174 -8.07 -0.65 24.37
CA ASP A 174 -7.45 -1.94 24.50
C ASP A 174 -6.52 -2.27 23.32
N TRP A 175 -6.93 -1.98 22.08
CA TRP A 175 -6.09 -2.13 20.89
C TRP A 175 -4.87 -1.21 20.89
N ILE A 176 -5.01 0.02 21.36
CA ILE A 176 -3.88 0.96 21.51
C ILE A 176 -2.86 0.36 22.49
N ARG A 177 -3.31 -0.01 23.70
CA ARG A 177 -2.43 -0.59 24.72
C ARG A 177 -1.77 -1.89 24.26
N GLN A 178 -2.53 -2.79 23.62
CA GLN A 178 -2.01 -4.07 23.16
C GLN A 178 -1.03 -3.90 21.99
N GLY A 179 -1.31 -3.01 21.04
CA GLY A 179 -0.44 -2.80 19.89
C GLY A 179 0.88 -2.12 20.25
N GLU A 180 0.89 -1.24 21.24
CA GLU A 180 2.13 -0.70 21.82
C GLU A 180 2.96 -1.81 22.49
N GLY A 181 2.31 -2.65 23.31
CA GLY A 181 2.95 -3.78 23.99
C GLY A 181 3.54 -4.79 22.99
N TYR A 182 2.73 -5.21 22.02
CA TYR A 182 3.12 -6.16 20.97
C TYR A 182 4.27 -5.61 20.13
N GLY A 183 4.16 -4.34 19.69
CA GLY A 183 5.22 -3.67 18.94
C GLY A 183 6.55 -3.70 19.69
N LYS A 184 6.55 -3.30 20.97
CA LYS A 184 7.75 -3.31 21.81
C LYS A 184 8.34 -4.71 21.98
N GLU A 185 7.51 -5.71 22.28
CA GLU A 185 7.94 -7.10 22.47
C GLU A 185 8.62 -7.68 21.21
N HIS A 186 8.11 -7.31 20.03
CA HIS A 186 8.58 -7.85 18.75
C HIS A 186 9.63 -6.95 18.08
N GLY A 187 10.03 -5.84 18.71
CA GLY A 187 10.92 -4.85 18.12
C GLY A 187 10.33 -4.29 16.83
N LEU A 188 9.11 -3.77 16.90
CA LEU A 188 8.36 -3.18 15.80
C LEU A 188 7.81 -1.81 16.22
N PRO A 189 7.53 -0.92 15.25
CA PRO A 189 6.56 0.15 15.45
C PRO A 189 5.21 -0.42 15.91
N TYR A 190 4.29 0.42 16.36
CA TYR A 190 2.94 0.02 16.74
C TYR A 190 2.38 -1.00 15.74
N SER A 191 2.01 -2.18 16.22
CA SER A 191 1.54 -3.29 15.40
C SER A 191 0.67 -4.20 16.25
N LEU A 192 -0.43 -4.70 15.71
CA LEU A 192 -1.32 -5.59 16.44
C LEU A 192 -2.05 -6.56 15.50
N PRO A 193 -1.77 -7.86 15.56
CA PRO A 193 -2.72 -8.86 15.07
C PRO A 193 -3.90 -8.97 16.04
N VAL A 194 -5.12 -8.80 15.55
CA VAL A 194 -6.34 -8.86 16.35
C VAL A 194 -7.16 -10.08 15.92
N THR A 195 -7.65 -10.83 16.89
CA THR A 195 -8.71 -11.83 16.69
C THR A 195 -9.92 -11.45 17.54
N ARG A 196 -11.10 -11.36 16.91
CA ARG A 196 -12.35 -10.99 17.57
C ARG A 196 -13.50 -11.82 17.01
N GLY A 197 -13.92 -12.85 17.76
CA GLY A 197 -14.94 -13.79 17.29
C GLY A 197 -14.49 -14.46 15.97
N PRO A 198 -15.29 -14.40 14.88
CA PRO A 198 -14.90 -14.95 13.59
C PRO A 198 -13.89 -14.08 12.82
N HIS A 199 -13.62 -12.86 13.28
CA HIS A 199 -12.80 -11.89 12.58
C HIS A 199 -11.34 -11.99 12.98
N ALA A 200 -10.47 -11.86 11.98
CA ALA A 200 -9.06 -11.55 12.19
C ALA A 200 -8.73 -10.32 11.34
N LEU A 201 -8.00 -9.38 11.92
CA LEU A 201 -7.53 -8.17 11.26
C LEU A 201 -6.14 -7.80 11.77
N VAL A 202 -5.45 -6.94 11.04
CA VAL A 202 -4.09 -6.52 11.41
C VAL A 202 -4.01 -5.01 11.37
N LEU A 203 -3.54 -4.42 12.46
CA LEU A 203 -3.25 -3.00 12.62
C LEU A 203 -1.73 -2.80 12.60
N PHE A 204 -1.29 -1.71 11.98
CA PHE A 204 0.11 -1.35 11.87
C PHE A 204 0.28 0.17 11.82
N SER A 205 1.39 0.68 12.35
CA SER A 205 1.74 2.10 12.28
C SER A 205 1.83 2.55 10.82
N SER A 206 1.25 3.70 10.50
CA SER A 206 1.20 4.22 9.13
C SER A 206 2.42 5.07 8.80
N GLY A 207 3.52 4.47 8.35
CA GLY A 207 4.64 5.21 7.75
C GLY A 207 5.13 6.41 8.58
N TRP A 208 4.86 7.63 8.10
CA TRP A 208 5.21 8.89 8.78
C TRP A 208 4.17 9.42 9.78
N GLY A 209 3.00 8.80 9.86
CA GLY A 209 1.86 9.20 10.69
C GLY A 209 0.61 9.39 9.84
N ASP A 210 -0.09 10.49 10.05
CA ASP A 210 -1.31 10.83 9.33
C ASP A 210 -1.04 11.17 7.87
N GLY A 211 -2.03 10.95 7.01
CA GLY A 211 -1.90 11.16 5.58
C GLY A 211 -2.83 10.29 4.75
N ALA A 212 -2.50 10.11 3.48
CA ALA A 212 -3.22 9.22 2.58
C ALA A 212 -2.23 8.22 1.96
N TYR A 213 -2.60 6.94 1.96
CA TYR A 213 -1.69 5.87 1.54
C TYR A 213 -2.25 5.05 0.37
N PRO A 214 -1.55 5.02 -0.78
CA PRO A 214 -2.03 4.30 -1.96
C PRO A 214 -1.91 2.80 -1.76
N SER A 215 -2.93 2.08 -2.21
CA SER A 215 -2.97 0.62 -2.23
C SER A 215 -3.00 0.09 -3.66
N TRP A 216 -2.46 -1.11 -3.87
CA TRP A 216 -2.23 -1.71 -5.18
C TRP A 216 -2.57 -3.19 -5.15
N PHE A 217 -3.35 -3.65 -6.12
CA PHE A 217 -3.57 -5.08 -6.35
C PHE A 217 -2.47 -5.64 -7.23
N GLY A 218 -1.79 -6.68 -6.75
CA GLY A 218 -0.90 -7.53 -7.54
C GLY A 218 -1.69 -8.67 -8.15
N LEU A 219 -1.68 -8.76 -9.48
CA LEU A 219 -2.42 -9.74 -10.25
C LEU A 219 -1.50 -10.81 -10.83
N ALA A 220 -1.95 -12.07 -10.74
CA ALA A 220 -1.31 -13.21 -11.38
C ALA A 220 -1.61 -13.25 -12.89
N ALA A 221 -0.93 -14.16 -13.60
CA ALA A 221 -1.05 -14.29 -15.05
C ALA A 221 -2.47 -14.65 -15.54
N ASP A 222 -3.26 -15.34 -14.70
CA ASP A 222 -4.66 -15.67 -14.96
C ASP A 222 -5.63 -14.53 -14.61
N GLY A 223 -5.12 -13.38 -14.14
CA GLY A 223 -5.90 -12.23 -13.71
C GLY A 223 -6.44 -12.31 -12.28
N SER A 224 -6.18 -13.40 -11.55
CA SER A 224 -6.55 -13.52 -10.13
C SER A 224 -5.73 -12.58 -9.25
N VAL A 225 -6.31 -12.18 -8.10
CA VAL A 225 -5.62 -11.31 -7.13
C VAL A 225 -4.67 -12.17 -6.30
N ALA A 226 -3.37 -11.93 -6.46
CA ALA A 226 -2.34 -12.61 -5.66
C ALA A 226 -2.06 -11.86 -4.35
N MET A 227 -2.11 -10.53 -4.35
CA MET A 227 -1.92 -9.72 -3.16
C MET A 227 -2.56 -8.33 -3.25
N LEU A 228 -2.78 -7.71 -2.10
CA LEU A 228 -3.03 -6.27 -1.94
C LEU A 228 -1.85 -5.68 -1.19
N LEU A 229 -1.25 -4.60 -1.69
CA LEU A 229 -0.11 -3.92 -1.07
C LEU A 229 -0.40 -2.45 -0.85
N THR A 230 -0.11 -1.96 0.35
CA THR A 230 -0.10 -0.53 0.68
C THR A 230 1.35 -0.03 0.72
N ASP A 231 1.62 1.04 -0.03
CA ASP A 231 2.85 1.82 0.10
C ASP A 231 2.63 2.92 1.13
N LEU A 232 3.30 2.82 2.28
CA LEU A 232 3.17 3.81 3.37
C LEU A 232 4.07 5.03 3.19
N ARG A 233 4.59 5.24 1.96
CA ARG A 233 5.28 6.45 1.53
C ARG A 233 6.51 6.80 2.40
N VAL A 234 7.11 5.78 3.02
CA VAL A 234 8.31 5.94 3.84
C VAL A 234 9.55 6.11 2.98
N VAL A 235 9.63 5.34 1.90
CA VAL A 235 10.83 5.27 1.05
C VAL A 235 10.73 6.22 -0.13
N ASP A 236 11.87 6.79 -0.51
CA ASP A 236 11.97 7.76 -1.60
C ASP A 236 11.39 7.18 -2.90
N ASP A 237 10.60 7.99 -3.61
CA ASP A 237 10.23 7.70 -4.99
C ASP A 237 11.49 7.88 -5.85
N ARG A 238 11.88 6.84 -6.60
CA ARG A 238 13.08 6.88 -7.46
C ARG A 238 12.99 7.98 -8.52
N ARG A 239 11.79 8.48 -8.81
CA ARG A 239 11.51 9.56 -9.77
C ARG A 239 11.80 10.98 -9.25
N GLN A 240 12.06 11.15 -7.95
CA GLN A 240 12.39 12.46 -7.37
C GLN A 240 13.89 12.74 -7.24
N ARG A 241 14.75 11.90 -7.84
CA ARG A 241 16.19 12.19 -7.91
C ARG A 241 16.44 13.18 -9.06
N PRO A 242 17.04 14.34 -8.81
CA PRO A 242 17.82 15.00 -9.85
C PRO A 242 18.95 14.03 -10.23
N GLU A 243 19.18 13.85 -11.54
CA GLU A 243 20.40 13.20 -12.04
C GLU A 243 21.66 13.95 -11.59
#